data_AF-A0A2G5EVK5-F1
#
_entry.id   AF-A0A2G5EVK5-F1
#
_cell.length_a   1.000
_cell.length_b   1.000
_cell.length_c   1.000
_cell.angle_alpha   90.00
_cell.angle_beta   90.00
_cell.angle_gamma   90.00
#
_symmetry.space_group_name_H-M   'P 1'
#
loop_
_entity.id
_entity.type
_entity.pdbx_description
1 polymer ?
#
loop_
_entity_poly.entity_id
_entity_poly.type
_entity_poly.pdbx_seq_one_letter_code
_entity_poly.pdbx_strand_id
1 'polypeptide(L)'
;MAKIRMIDIAVNLTDGMFKGIYNGKQCHVGDIAAVLNRAWNAGVDRIIVTGGSLKESKEALSIAETDGRLFCTVGVHPTRCKEFEDSGDPEKYFQDLVSLAKEGVDKGKVVAIGECGLDYDRLHFCPPEVQKKYFEKQFELAHAMKLPMFLHMRAAAGDFCEILAGQKDKFVAGVAHSFTGSAEDRDKLLSFSNLYIGKPLELRFIASLLGCSIYIKWFWSSCIKSFELSHFGMNRCKRLLTEDC
;
A
#
# COMPACT_ATOMS: atom_id res chain seq x y z
N MET A 1 22.91 20.33 8.60
CA MET A 1 22.07 19.22 9.10
C MET A 1 21.60 18.38 7.91
N ALA A 2 21.67 17.05 7.98
CA ALA A 2 21.14 16.20 6.91
C ALA A 2 19.62 16.37 6.84
N LYS A 3 19.09 16.70 5.66
CA LYS A 3 17.64 16.80 5.43
C LYS A 3 17.03 15.40 5.57
N ILE A 4 16.11 15.23 6.51
CA ILE A 4 15.35 13.97 6.66
C ILE A 4 14.61 13.75 5.33
N ARG A 5 14.80 12.57 4.72
CA ARG A 5 14.05 12.14 3.54
C ARG A 5 12.96 11.19 3.98
N MET A 6 11.72 11.54 3.66
CA MET A 6 10.55 10.74 4.02
C MET A 6 9.96 10.06 2.80
N ILE A 7 9.45 8.85 2.97
CA ILE A 7 8.70 8.15 1.93
C ILE A 7 7.32 7.85 2.49
N ASP A 8 6.29 8.37 1.82
CA ASP A 8 4.91 8.04 2.15
C ASP A 8 4.47 6.86 1.29
N ILE A 9 4.26 5.71 1.91
CA ILE A 9 4.00 4.44 1.22
C ILE A 9 2.51 4.22 0.91
N ALA A 10 1.61 5.09 1.39
CA ALA A 10 0.18 4.83 1.40
C ALA A 10 -0.64 6.12 1.21
N VAL A 11 -0.61 6.70 0.00
CA VAL A 11 -1.39 7.92 -0.30
C VAL A 11 -2.51 7.63 -1.30
N ASN A 12 -3.74 7.93 -0.90
CA ASN A 12 -4.93 7.70 -1.72
C ASN A 12 -5.23 8.90 -2.64
N LEU A 13 -4.29 9.31 -3.50
CA LEU A 13 -4.47 10.49 -4.38
C LEU A 13 -5.59 10.33 -5.43
N THR A 14 -6.10 9.12 -5.60
CA THR A 14 -7.27 8.81 -6.45
C THR A 14 -8.60 9.26 -5.82
N ASP A 15 -8.61 9.53 -4.50
CA ASP A 15 -9.79 9.94 -3.76
C ASP A 15 -10.42 11.24 -4.29
N GLY A 16 -11.75 11.29 -4.29
CA GLY A 16 -12.51 12.43 -4.76
C GLY A 16 -12.18 13.74 -4.05
N MET A 17 -11.75 13.70 -2.78
CA MET A 17 -11.38 14.89 -2.02
C MET A 17 -10.24 15.68 -2.67
N PHE A 18 -9.24 15.00 -3.25
CA PHE A 18 -8.16 15.67 -3.98
C PHE A 18 -8.59 16.23 -5.33
N LYS A 19 -9.73 15.78 -5.83
CA LYS A 19 -10.43 16.33 -7.01
C LYS A 19 -11.48 17.38 -6.59
N GLY A 20 -11.55 17.71 -5.29
CA GLY A 20 -12.47 18.66 -4.68
C GLY A 20 -13.93 18.21 -4.61
N ILE A 21 -14.15 16.89 -4.63
CA ILE A 21 -15.47 16.26 -4.54
C ILE A 21 -15.66 15.69 -3.14
N TYR A 22 -16.69 16.18 -2.44
CA TYR A 22 -17.06 15.72 -1.10
C TYR A 22 -18.51 15.25 -1.10
N ASN A 23 -18.76 14.00 -0.71
CA ASN A 23 -20.09 13.40 -0.71
C ASN A 23 -20.82 13.58 -2.07
N GLY A 24 -20.08 13.47 -3.18
CA GLY A 24 -20.61 13.65 -4.54
C GLY A 24 -20.80 15.10 -5.01
N LYS A 25 -20.50 16.10 -4.18
CA LYS A 25 -20.60 17.53 -4.54
C LYS A 25 -19.24 18.13 -4.86
N GLN A 26 -19.13 18.87 -5.96
CA GLN A 26 -17.96 19.68 -6.28
C GLN A 26 -17.89 20.89 -5.32
N CYS A 27 -16.86 20.95 -4.48
CA CYS A 27 -16.65 22.01 -3.50
C CYS A 27 -15.51 22.95 -3.90
N HIS A 28 -14.47 22.45 -4.57
CA HIS A 28 -13.36 23.24 -5.11
C HIS A 28 -12.76 22.54 -6.32
N VAL A 29 -11.91 23.19 -7.11
CA VAL A 29 -11.17 22.52 -8.20
C VAL A 29 -10.15 21.53 -7.63
N GLY A 30 -9.83 20.46 -8.37
CA GLY A 30 -8.81 19.50 -7.95
C GLY A 30 -7.45 20.17 -7.73
N ASP A 31 -6.79 19.87 -6.62
CA ASP A 31 -5.60 20.58 -6.13
C ASP A 31 -4.40 19.66 -5.86
N ILE A 32 -4.35 18.47 -6.46
CA ILE A 32 -3.26 17.48 -6.30
C ILE A 32 -1.87 18.13 -6.43
N ALA A 33 -1.65 18.98 -7.43
CA ALA A 33 -0.35 19.65 -7.60
C ALA A 33 0.02 20.54 -6.39
N ALA A 34 -0.96 21.22 -5.79
CA ALA A 34 -0.75 22.01 -4.59
C ALA A 34 -0.49 21.12 -3.36
N VAL A 35 -1.21 20.00 -3.23
CA VAL A 35 -1.00 18.98 -2.19
C VAL A 35 0.43 18.43 -2.25
N LEU A 36 0.88 18.05 -3.46
CA LEU A 36 2.23 17.53 -3.69
C LEU A 36 3.29 18.57 -3.34
N ASN A 37 3.12 19.83 -3.76
CA ASN A 37 4.05 20.90 -3.40
C ASN A 37 4.16 21.09 -1.88
N ARG A 38 3.04 20.99 -1.14
CA ARG A 38 3.09 21.00 0.34
C ARG A 38 3.89 19.82 0.88
N ALA A 39 3.68 18.60 0.35
CA ALA A 39 4.43 17.41 0.76
C ALA A 39 5.95 17.55 0.50
N TRP A 40 6.33 18.04 -0.67
CA TRP A 40 7.74 18.28 -1.04
C TRP A 40 8.41 19.31 -0.15
N ASN A 41 7.70 20.40 0.15
CA ASN A 41 8.19 21.44 1.06
C ASN A 41 8.33 20.93 2.50
N ALA A 42 7.49 19.97 2.92
CA ALA A 42 7.56 19.32 4.22
C ALA A 42 8.66 18.23 4.32
N GLY A 43 9.40 17.94 3.24
CA GLY A 43 10.50 16.97 3.24
C GLY A 43 10.12 15.55 2.82
N VAL A 44 8.92 15.35 2.28
CA VAL A 44 8.59 14.10 1.56
C VAL A 44 9.46 14.01 0.32
N ASP A 45 10.13 12.88 0.14
CA ASP A 45 11.04 12.62 -0.98
C ASP A 45 10.36 11.75 -2.04
N ARG A 46 9.54 10.76 -1.64
CA ARG A 46 8.75 9.90 -2.54
C ARG A 46 7.37 9.61 -1.97
N ILE A 47 6.42 9.37 -2.86
CA ILE A 47 5.04 8.97 -2.52
C ILE A 47 4.66 7.75 -3.35
N ILE A 48 4.00 6.79 -2.73
CA ILE A 48 3.37 5.64 -3.38
C ILE A 48 1.85 5.85 -3.33
N VAL A 49 1.24 5.95 -4.50
CA VAL A 49 -0.20 6.11 -4.69
C VAL A 49 -0.86 4.74 -4.68
N THR A 50 -1.80 4.55 -3.76
CA THR A 50 -2.46 3.25 -3.59
C THR A 50 -3.51 3.01 -4.66
N GLY A 51 -3.44 1.86 -5.34
CA GLY A 51 -4.51 1.31 -6.16
C GLY A 51 -5.26 0.20 -5.42
N GLY A 52 -6.59 0.28 -5.35
CA GLY A 52 -7.43 -0.73 -4.66
C GLY A 52 -8.38 -1.51 -5.58
N SER A 53 -8.35 -1.28 -6.89
CA SER A 53 -9.08 -2.01 -7.92
C SER A 53 -8.37 -1.85 -9.26
N LEU A 54 -8.79 -2.56 -10.31
CA LEU A 54 -8.24 -2.36 -11.66
C LEU A 54 -8.41 -0.92 -12.13
N LYS A 55 -9.58 -0.30 -11.87
CA LYS A 55 -9.85 1.09 -12.22
C LYS A 55 -8.98 2.05 -11.43
N GLU A 56 -8.95 1.91 -10.11
CA GLU A 56 -8.15 2.79 -9.24
C GLU A 56 -6.65 2.64 -9.50
N SER A 57 -6.18 1.44 -9.83
CA SER A 57 -4.79 1.19 -10.20
C SER A 57 -4.41 1.89 -11.50
N LYS A 58 -5.31 1.95 -12.50
CA LYS A 58 -5.10 2.73 -13.74
C LYS A 58 -5.00 4.23 -13.44
N GLU A 59 -5.88 4.74 -12.58
CA GLU A 59 -5.84 6.14 -12.13
C GLU A 59 -4.55 6.42 -11.34
N ALA A 60 -4.14 5.53 -10.45
CA ALA A 60 -2.92 5.66 -9.65
C ALA A 60 -1.66 5.67 -10.52
N LEU A 61 -1.59 4.82 -11.55
CA LEU A 61 -0.51 4.83 -12.54
C LEU A 61 -0.46 6.16 -13.32
N SER A 62 -1.61 6.65 -13.79
CA SER A 62 -1.69 7.94 -14.47
C SER A 62 -1.21 9.10 -13.59
N ILE A 63 -1.58 9.11 -12.30
CA ILE A 63 -1.09 10.10 -11.33
C ILE A 63 0.42 9.93 -11.12
N ALA A 64 0.92 8.70 -10.97
CA ALA A 64 2.33 8.42 -10.74
C ALA A 64 3.23 8.89 -11.89
N GLU A 65 2.73 8.90 -13.13
CA GLU A 65 3.44 9.40 -14.31
C GLU A 65 3.66 10.93 -14.31
N THR A 66 2.89 11.68 -13.51
CA THR A 66 2.95 13.15 -13.52
C THR A 66 4.20 13.73 -12.84
N ASP A 67 4.88 12.97 -11.98
CA ASP A 67 6.09 13.42 -11.28
C ASP A 67 7.04 12.24 -11.02
N GLY A 68 8.34 12.44 -11.22
CA GLY A 68 9.38 11.42 -11.05
C GLY A 68 9.51 10.87 -9.62
N ARG A 69 8.92 11.53 -8.62
CA ARG A 69 8.90 11.13 -7.21
C ARG A 69 7.66 10.32 -6.82
N LEU A 70 6.72 10.15 -7.74
CA LEU A 70 5.51 9.38 -7.54
C LEU A 70 5.66 7.97 -8.12
N PHE A 71 5.16 7.02 -7.35
CA PHE A 71 5.01 5.61 -7.69
C PHE A 71 3.59 5.17 -7.35
N CYS A 72 3.23 3.95 -7.70
CA CYS A 72 1.93 3.38 -7.34
C CYS A 72 1.98 1.88 -7.05
N THR A 73 0.87 1.37 -6.55
CA THR A 73 0.60 -0.05 -6.40
C THR A 73 -0.44 -0.51 -7.42
N VAL A 74 -0.44 -1.81 -7.74
CA VAL A 74 -1.49 -2.45 -8.53
C VAL A 74 -2.04 -3.65 -7.77
N GLY A 75 -3.35 -3.68 -7.55
CA GLY A 75 -4.01 -4.74 -6.80
C GLY A 75 -5.50 -4.48 -6.63
N VAL A 76 -6.14 -5.40 -5.90
CA VAL A 76 -7.56 -5.37 -5.57
C VAL A 76 -7.73 -5.52 -4.07
N HIS A 77 -8.31 -4.48 -3.48
CA HIS A 77 -8.60 -4.37 -2.06
C HIS A 77 -9.65 -5.43 -1.64
N PRO A 78 -9.61 -5.97 -0.41
CA PRO A 78 -10.58 -6.97 0.06
C PRO A 78 -12.05 -6.59 -0.22
N THR A 79 -12.41 -5.31 -0.04
CA THR A 79 -13.78 -4.83 -0.28
C THR A 79 -14.18 -4.76 -1.75
N ARG A 80 -13.22 -4.85 -2.68
CA ARG A 80 -13.41 -4.80 -4.13
C ARG A 80 -13.23 -6.17 -4.79
N CYS A 81 -12.92 -7.23 -4.06
CA CYS A 81 -12.69 -8.55 -4.65
C CYS A 81 -13.91 -9.13 -5.40
N LYS A 82 -15.12 -8.64 -5.15
CA LYS A 82 -16.30 -8.99 -5.97
C LYS A 82 -16.18 -8.55 -7.43
N GLU A 83 -15.38 -7.53 -7.74
CA GLU A 83 -15.19 -7.06 -9.12
C GLU A 83 -14.66 -8.17 -10.05
N PHE A 84 -13.90 -9.14 -9.53
CA PHE A 84 -13.51 -10.31 -10.30
C PHE A 84 -14.73 -11.09 -10.80
N GLU A 85 -15.71 -11.35 -9.93
CA GLU A 85 -16.90 -12.14 -10.25
C GLU A 85 -17.92 -11.30 -11.04
N ASP A 86 -18.13 -10.05 -10.62
CA ASP A 86 -19.04 -9.10 -11.26
C ASP A 86 -18.60 -8.73 -12.69
N SER A 87 -17.32 -8.91 -13.03
CA SER A 87 -16.82 -8.73 -14.39
C SER A 87 -17.37 -9.75 -15.41
N GLY A 88 -17.92 -10.87 -14.92
CA GLY A 88 -18.34 -12.02 -15.73
C GLY A 88 -17.19 -12.90 -16.24
N ASP A 89 -15.94 -12.44 -16.11
CA ASP A 89 -14.74 -13.19 -16.51
C ASP A 89 -13.57 -12.87 -15.55
N PRO A 90 -13.50 -13.56 -14.39
CA PRO A 90 -12.46 -13.35 -13.39
C PRO A 90 -11.04 -13.52 -13.93
N GLU A 91 -10.84 -14.41 -14.90
CA GLU A 91 -9.51 -14.66 -15.48
C GLU A 91 -9.10 -13.50 -16.37
N LYS A 92 -9.99 -12.98 -17.21
CA LYS A 92 -9.73 -11.76 -17.97
C LYS A 92 -9.46 -10.56 -17.06
N TYR A 93 -10.23 -10.38 -15.99
CA TYR A 93 -9.97 -9.31 -15.01
C TYR A 93 -8.57 -9.44 -14.40
N PHE A 94 -8.15 -10.67 -14.08
CA PHE A 94 -6.80 -10.95 -13.60
C PHE A 94 -5.72 -10.64 -14.66
N GLN A 95 -5.93 -11.04 -15.92
CA GLN A 95 -5.00 -10.72 -17.01
C GLN A 95 -4.89 -9.21 -17.29
N ASP A 96 -5.97 -8.46 -17.11
CA ASP A 96 -5.95 -7.00 -17.19
C ASP A 96 -5.11 -6.37 -16.05
N LEU A 97 -5.17 -6.92 -14.84
CA LEU A 97 -4.29 -6.52 -13.73
C LEU A 97 -2.82 -6.84 -14.02
N VAL A 98 -2.54 -8.04 -14.54
CA VAL A 98 -1.17 -8.46 -14.94
C VAL A 98 -0.62 -7.51 -16.00
N SER A 99 -1.43 -7.18 -17.01
CA SER A 99 -1.04 -6.27 -18.10
C SER A 99 -0.73 -4.87 -17.57
N LEU A 100 -1.58 -4.34 -16.68
CA LEU A 100 -1.38 -3.04 -16.06
C LEU A 100 -0.13 -3.01 -15.16
N ALA A 101 0.07 -4.06 -14.34
CA ALA A 101 1.23 -4.15 -13.47
C ALA A 101 2.52 -4.19 -14.30
N LYS A 102 2.54 -4.98 -15.39
CA LYS A 102 3.68 -5.05 -16.30
C LYS A 102 3.97 -3.70 -16.96
N GLU A 103 2.96 -3.03 -17.49
CA GLU A 103 3.10 -1.68 -18.06
C GLU A 103 3.71 -0.71 -17.04
N GLY A 104 3.18 -0.69 -15.82
CA GLY A 104 3.66 0.18 -14.78
C GLY A 104 5.07 -0.16 -14.27
N VAL A 105 5.45 -1.44 -14.29
CA VAL A 105 6.83 -1.89 -14.01
C VAL A 105 7.78 -1.43 -15.10
N ASP A 106 7.43 -1.60 -16.38
CA ASP A 106 8.22 -1.18 -17.53
C ASP A 106 8.45 0.34 -17.52
N LYS A 107 7.46 1.11 -17.02
CA LYS A 107 7.56 2.56 -16.80
C LYS A 107 8.31 2.96 -15.52
N GLY A 108 8.68 2.01 -14.67
CA GLY A 108 9.33 2.26 -13.38
C GLY A 108 8.41 2.93 -12.35
N LYS A 109 7.08 2.78 -12.48
CA LYS A 109 6.06 3.43 -11.64
C LYS A 109 5.37 2.50 -10.67
N VAL A 110 5.17 1.23 -11.03
CA VAL A 110 4.57 0.23 -10.13
C VAL A 110 5.66 -0.42 -9.29
N VAL A 111 5.59 -0.25 -7.98
CA VAL A 111 6.64 -0.68 -7.03
C VAL A 111 6.18 -1.74 -6.04
N ALA A 112 4.87 -2.02 -5.98
CA ALA A 112 4.31 -3.07 -5.13
C ALA A 112 2.99 -3.62 -5.70
N ILE A 113 2.68 -4.87 -5.37
CA ILE A 113 1.37 -5.48 -5.62
C ILE A 113 0.48 -5.27 -4.40
N GLY A 114 -0.69 -4.69 -4.61
CA GLY A 114 -1.61 -4.27 -3.56
C GLY A 114 -2.30 -2.97 -3.94
N GLU A 115 -3.20 -2.43 -3.13
CA GLU A 115 -3.59 -2.91 -1.81
C GLU A 115 -4.41 -4.21 -1.91
N CYS A 116 -3.97 -5.26 -1.23
CA CYS A 116 -4.67 -6.56 -1.21
C CYS A 116 -4.57 -7.21 0.17
N GLY A 117 -5.53 -8.07 0.54
CA GLY A 117 -5.54 -8.72 1.85
C GLY A 117 -6.94 -9.05 2.32
N LEU A 118 -7.18 -8.93 3.63
CA LEU A 118 -8.45 -9.30 4.28
C LEU A 118 -8.97 -8.18 5.19
N ASP A 119 -10.26 -7.87 5.07
CA ASP A 119 -10.98 -6.91 5.91
C ASP A 119 -12.32 -7.50 6.38
N TYR A 120 -12.33 -8.00 7.62
CA TYR A 120 -13.51 -8.63 8.23
C TYR A 120 -14.45 -7.62 8.92
N ASP A 121 -14.08 -6.34 8.99
CA ASP A 121 -15.03 -5.28 9.40
C ASP A 121 -15.88 -4.78 8.22
N ARG A 122 -15.57 -5.21 7.00
CA ARG A 122 -16.18 -4.73 5.75
C ARG A 122 -16.84 -5.83 4.93
N LEU A 123 -17.32 -6.90 5.58
CA LEU A 123 -17.95 -8.05 4.92
C LEU A 123 -19.22 -7.72 4.13
N HIS A 124 -19.88 -6.59 4.43
CA HIS A 124 -21.03 -6.11 3.66
C HIS A 124 -20.66 -5.71 2.21
N PHE A 125 -19.40 -5.34 1.95
CA PHE A 125 -18.91 -5.13 0.59
C PHE A 125 -18.56 -6.46 -0.09
N CYS A 126 -17.77 -7.29 0.59
CA CYS A 126 -17.23 -8.53 0.03
C CYS A 126 -17.18 -9.65 1.09
N PRO A 127 -17.81 -10.82 0.87
CA PRO A 127 -17.83 -11.91 1.84
C PRO A 127 -16.44 -12.53 2.00
N PRO A 128 -16.14 -13.15 3.16
CA PRO A 128 -14.78 -13.58 3.51
C PRO A 128 -14.23 -14.62 2.53
N GLU A 129 -15.07 -15.51 2.00
CA GLU A 129 -14.63 -16.53 1.03
C GLU A 129 -14.13 -15.91 -0.29
N VAL A 130 -14.79 -14.85 -0.75
CA VAL A 130 -14.37 -14.10 -1.96
C VAL A 130 -13.10 -13.32 -1.67
N GLN A 131 -12.98 -12.71 -0.48
CA GLN A 131 -11.75 -12.04 -0.07
C GLN A 131 -10.55 -12.99 -0.04
N LYS A 132 -10.65 -14.15 0.62
CA LYS A 132 -9.59 -15.16 0.71
C LYS A 132 -9.16 -15.66 -0.67
N LYS A 133 -10.13 -16.07 -1.50
CA LYS A 133 -9.90 -16.57 -2.87
C LYS A 133 -9.09 -15.59 -3.71
N TYR A 134 -9.49 -14.32 -3.75
CA TYR A 134 -8.81 -13.33 -4.59
C TYR A 134 -7.61 -12.67 -3.90
N PHE A 135 -7.46 -12.80 -2.58
CA PHE A 135 -6.20 -12.50 -1.92
C PHE A 135 -5.12 -13.52 -2.30
N GLU A 136 -5.43 -14.82 -2.23
CA GLU A 136 -4.52 -15.89 -2.67
C GLU A 136 -4.12 -15.74 -4.14
N LYS A 137 -5.08 -15.45 -5.02
CA LYS A 137 -4.83 -15.24 -6.46
C LYS A 137 -3.83 -14.10 -6.72
N GLN A 138 -3.84 -13.05 -5.90
CA GLN A 138 -2.92 -11.91 -6.08
C GLN A 138 -1.46 -12.22 -5.73
N PHE A 139 -1.16 -13.33 -5.04
CA PHE A 139 0.21 -13.81 -4.90
C PHE A 139 0.80 -14.29 -6.23
N GLU A 140 -0.02 -14.75 -7.18
CA GLU A 140 0.45 -15.07 -8.54
C GLU A 140 0.95 -13.81 -9.25
N LEU A 141 0.26 -12.68 -9.05
CA LEU A 141 0.66 -11.38 -9.60
C LEU A 141 1.97 -10.89 -8.97
N ALA A 142 2.11 -10.99 -7.64
CA ALA A 142 3.35 -10.66 -6.93
C ALA A 142 4.54 -11.51 -7.40
N HIS A 143 4.31 -12.81 -7.59
CA HIS A 143 5.32 -13.73 -8.09
C HIS A 143 5.76 -13.39 -9.52
N ALA A 144 4.80 -13.15 -10.42
CA ALA A 144 5.06 -12.83 -11.81
C ALA A 144 5.85 -11.52 -11.96
N MET A 145 5.50 -10.49 -11.19
CA MET A 145 6.15 -9.18 -11.25
C MET A 145 7.43 -9.08 -10.41
N LYS A 146 7.69 -10.05 -9.53
CA LYS A 146 8.81 -10.05 -8.57
C LYS A 146 8.84 -8.78 -7.70
N LEU A 147 7.66 -8.25 -7.38
CA LEU A 147 7.50 -7.05 -6.57
C LEU A 147 7.11 -7.40 -5.13
N PRO A 148 7.43 -6.53 -4.15
CA PRO A 148 6.91 -6.67 -2.80
C PRO A 148 5.39 -6.45 -2.77
N MET A 149 4.74 -6.91 -1.70
CA MET A 149 3.30 -6.76 -1.51
C MET A 149 2.96 -5.63 -0.53
N PHE A 150 1.91 -4.87 -0.84
CA PHE A 150 1.31 -3.86 0.02
C PHE A 150 -0.02 -4.41 0.55
N LEU A 151 -0.01 -4.83 1.83
CA LEU A 151 -0.98 -5.77 2.38
C LEU A 151 -1.93 -5.13 3.39
N HIS A 152 -3.24 -5.35 3.20
CA HIS A 152 -4.29 -4.91 4.11
C HIS A 152 -4.67 -6.04 5.08
N MET A 153 -4.75 -5.74 6.37
CA MET A 153 -5.29 -6.69 7.36
C MET A 153 -6.13 -5.95 8.40
N ARG A 154 -7.39 -6.36 8.54
CA ARG A 154 -8.30 -5.88 9.57
C ARG A 154 -9.19 -7.00 10.09
N ALA A 155 -9.15 -7.23 11.41
CA ALA A 155 -9.92 -8.24 12.11
C ALA A 155 -9.83 -9.66 11.51
N ALA A 156 -8.74 -9.97 10.79
CA ALA A 156 -8.60 -11.17 9.95
C ALA A 156 -7.22 -11.84 10.12
N ALA A 157 -6.54 -11.62 11.24
CA ALA A 157 -5.13 -12.01 11.41
C ALA A 157 -4.87 -13.51 11.27
N GLY A 158 -5.80 -14.38 11.70
CA GLY A 158 -5.69 -15.83 11.56
C GLY A 158 -5.56 -16.26 10.10
N ASP A 159 -6.65 -16.12 9.34
CA ASP A 159 -6.71 -16.46 7.92
C ASP A 159 -5.64 -15.72 7.10
N PHE A 160 -5.35 -14.47 7.44
CA PHE A 160 -4.30 -13.69 6.77
C PHE A 160 -2.91 -14.33 6.94
N CYS A 161 -2.54 -14.75 8.15
CA CYS A 161 -1.27 -15.41 8.40
C CYS A 161 -1.22 -16.81 7.79
N GLU A 162 -2.33 -17.55 7.79
CA GLU A 162 -2.42 -18.87 7.16
C GLU A 162 -2.17 -18.78 5.64
N ILE A 163 -2.80 -17.82 4.97
CA ILE A 163 -2.58 -17.56 3.54
C ILE A 163 -1.12 -17.15 3.28
N LEU A 164 -0.56 -16.22 4.08
CA LEU A 164 0.84 -15.82 3.93
C LEU A 164 1.81 -17.00 4.08
N ALA A 165 1.57 -17.88 5.05
CA ALA A 165 2.39 -19.06 5.27
C ALA A 165 2.30 -20.05 4.08
N GLY A 166 1.11 -20.22 3.51
CA GLY A 166 0.88 -21.05 2.32
C GLY A 166 1.51 -20.49 1.05
N GLN A 167 1.67 -19.16 0.94
CA GLN A 167 2.21 -18.48 -0.24
C GLN A 167 3.63 -17.94 -0.06
N LYS A 168 4.37 -18.38 0.98
CA LYS A 168 5.70 -17.85 1.36
C LYS A 168 6.72 -17.79 0.23
N ASP A 169 6.66 -18.71 -0.73
CA ASP A 169 7.62 -18.82 -1.84
C ASP A 169 7.22 -17.97 -3.06
N LYS A 170 6.04 -17.32 -3.01
CA LYS A 170 5.47 -16.53 -4.11
C LYS A 170 5.68 -15.02 -3.98
N PHE A 171 6.23 -14.52 -2.88
CA PHE A 171 6.48 -13.09 -2.71
C PHE A 171 7.85 -12.81 -2.09
N VAL A 172 8.46 -11.69 -2.48
CA VAL A 172 9.82 -11.32 -2.05
C VAL A 172 9.83 -10.68 -0.67
N ALA A 173 8.90 -9.76 -0.42
CA ALA A 173 8.70 -9.07 0.84
C ALA A 173 7.31 -8.45 0.87
N GLY A 174 6.84 -8.01 2.03
CA GLY A 174 5.58 -7.26 2.11
C GLY A 174 5.50 -6.31 3.29
N VAL A 175 4.59 -5.36 3.21
CA VAL A 175 4.25 -4.47 4.32
C VAL A 175 2.77 -4.66 4.65
N ALA A 176 2.46 -5.14 5.86
CA ALA A 176 1.13 -5.04 6.42
C ALA A 176 0.89 -3.57 6.82
N HIS A 177 0.19 -2.82 5.95
CA HIS A 177 0.01 -1.39 6.15
C HIS A 177 -1.15 -1.11 7.12
N SER A 178 -1.15 0.08 7.72
CA SER A 178 -2.18 0.53 8.66
C SER A 178 -2.50 -0.48 9.77
N PHE A 179 -1.48 -1.09 10.36
CA PHE A 179 -1.68 -2.11 11.39
C PHE A 179 -2.35 -1.53 12.65
N THR A 180 -3.53 -2.06 12.98
CA THR A 180 -4.30 -1.73 14.18
C THR A 180 -4.65 -2.98 15.01
N GLY A 181 -3.96 -4.11 14.77
CA GLY A 181 -4.19 -5.38 15.46
C GLY A 181 -3.56 -5.45 16.86
N SER A 182 -3.69 -6.60 17.52
CA SER A 182 -3.14 -6.82 18.87
C SER A 182 -1.62 -7.01 18.87
N ALA A 183 -1.00 -7.02 20.05
CA ALA A 183 0.44 -7.34 20.16
C ALA A 183 0.75 -8.76 19.66
N GLU A 184 -0.16 -9.70 19.89
CA GLU A 184 -0.05 -11.08 19.42
C GLU A 184 -0.11 -11.14 17.89
N ASP A 185 -1.03 -10.40 17.26
CA ASP A 185 -1.11 -10.33 15.79
C ASP A 185 0.16 -9.70 15.20
N ARG A 186 0.69 -8.66 15.83
CA ARG A 186 1.97 -8.05 15.45
C ARG A 186 3.09 -9.08 15.48
N ASP A 187 3.20 -9.85 16.56
CA ASP A 187 4.29 -10.81 16.74
C ASP A 187 4.18 -11.99 15.77
N LYS A 188 2.95 -12.42 15.45
CA LYS A 188 2.70 -13.38 14.35
C LYS A 188 3.17 -12.83 13.01
N LEU A 189 2.82 -11.60 12.66
CA LEU A 189 3.26 -10.96 11.42
C LEU A 189 4.79 -10.81 11.36
N LEU A 190 5.43 -10.42 12.46
CA LEU A 190 6.88 -10.28 12.53
C LEU A 190 7.65 -11.62 12.59
N SER A 191 6.95 -12.74 12.74
CA SER A 191 7.56 -14.06 12.61
C SER A 191 7.96 -14.38 11.15
N PHE A 192 7.32 -13.74 10.18
CA PHE A 192 7.68 -13.81 8.76
C PHE A 192 8.92 -12.93 8.50
N SER A 193 10.01 -13.56 8.05
CA SER A 193 11.32 -12.88 7.92
C SER A 193 11.35 -11.72 6.91
N ASN A 194 10.40 -11.70 5.97
CA ASN A 194 10.31 -10.75 4.87
C ASN A 194 9.05 -9.85 4.96
N LEU A 195 8.44 -9.76 6.15
CA LEU A 195 7.26 -8.93 6.39
C LEU A 195 7.58 -7.76 7.32
N TYR A 196 7.03 -6.59 6.97
CA TYR A 196 7.16 -5.35 7.71
C TYR A 196 5.77 -4.86 8.15
N ILE A 197 5.73 -3.99 9.17
CA ILE A 197 4.50 -3.41 9.69
C ILE A 197 4.53 -1.90 9.48
N GLY A 198 3.52 -1.39 8.76
CA GLY A 198 3.27 0.04 8.63
C GLY A 198 2.32 0.51 9.74
N LYS A 199 2.76 1.44 10.58
CA LYS A 199 1.89 2.05 11.61
C LYS A 199 1.30 3.38 11.13
N PRO A 200 0.01 3.65 11.42
CA PRO A 200 -0.54 5.00 11.33
C PRO A 200 0.23 5.94 12.23
N LEU A 201 0.51 7.15 11.74
CA LEU A 201 0.98 8.18 12.66
C LEU A 201 -0.22 8.65 13.49
N GLU A 202 -0.07 8.68 14.82
CA GLU A 202 -1.11 9.24 15.67
C GLU A 202 -1.38 10.72 15.33
N LEU A 203 -2.67 11.09 15.34
CA LEU A 203 -3.19 12.45 15.09
C LEU A 203 -2.51 13.55 15.92
N ARG A 204 -1.83 13.22 17.02
CA ARG A 204 -1.12 14.19 17.87
C ARG A 204 0.20 14.65 17.25
N PHE A 205 0.96 13.77 16.59
CA PHE A 205 2.20 14.14 15.87
C PHE A 205 1.89 14.88 14.56
N ILE A 206 0.77 14.50 13.93
CA ILE A 206 -0.26 15.39 13.34
C ILE A 206 0.00 16.91 13.23
N ALA A 207 -0.69 17.58 14.15
CA ALA A 207 -0.86 19.01 14.22
C ALA A 207 0.45 19.78 14.49
N SER A 208 1.41 19.20 15.24
CA SER A 208 2.64 19.94 15.55
C SER A 208 3.58 20.12 14.36
N LEU A 209 3.54 19.20 13.38
CA LEU A 209 4.40 19.25 12.19
C LEU A 209 3.83 20.07 11.03
N LEU A 210 2.50 20.20 10.92
CA LEU A 210 1.87 20.75 9.71
C LEU A 210 1.10 22.06 9.93
N GLY A 211 0.89 22.51 11.17
CA GLY A 211 0.29 23.83 11.45
C GLY A 211 -1.10 24.07 10.82
N CYS A 212 -1.78 23.03 10.34
CA CYS A 212 -3.02 23.14 9.58
C CYS A 212 -4.01 22.05 10.05
N SER A 213 -5.24 22.47 10.34
CA SER A 213 -6.40 21.59 10.52
C SER A 213 -6.91 21.11 9.16
N ILE A 214 -6.18 20.23 8.47
CA ILE A 214 -6.71 19.39 7.37
C ILE A 214 -6.01 18.02 7.45
N TYR A 215 -6.81 16.96 7.43
CA TYR A 215 -6.45 15.55 7.61
C TYR A 215 -5.61 14.97 6.46
N ILE A 216 -4.36 14.58 6.72
CA ILE A 216 -3.55 13.55 6.00
C ILE A 216 -2.45 13.10 6.96
N LYS A 217 -2.09 11.80 7.10
CA LYS A 217 -0.68 11.30 7.29
C LYS A 217 -0.52 9.78 7.23
N TRP A 218 0.59 9.35 6.62
CA TRP A 218 1.34 8.14 6.97
C TRP A 218 2.85 8.45 6.97
N PHE A 219 3.65 7.79 7.81
CA PHE A 219 5.08 8.10 7.97
C PHE A 219 5.90 6.82 8.17
N TRP A 220 7.04 6.72 7.49
CA TRP A 220 8.14 5.88 7.92
C TRP A 220 9.48 6.58 7.66
N SER A 221 10.33 6.60 8.68
CA SER A 221 11.76 6.91 8.56
C SER A 221 12.54 5.63 8.83
N SER A 222 13.46 5.33 7.93
CA SER A 222 14.49 4.27 8.01
C SER A 222 14.06 2.86 7.59
N CYS A 223 13.90 2.63 6.28
CA CYS A 223 14.23 1.33 5.65
C CYS A 223 14.44 1.37 4.12
N ILE A 224 14.79 2.54 3.55
CA ILE A 224 15.24 2.65 2.15
C ILE A 224 16.66 3.22 2.15
N LYS A 225 17.58 2.51 2.80
CA LYS A 225 19.03 2.76 2.66
C LYS A 225 19.77 1.66 1.90
N SER A 226 19.06 0.64 1.38
CA SER A 226 19.73 -0.41 0.59
C SER A 226 18.79 -0.94 -0.48
N PHE A 227 18.49 -0.10 -1.47
CA PHE A 227 18.18 -0.56 -2.82
C PHE A 227 19.24 0.04 -3.76
N GLU A 228 20.51 -0.23 -3.43
CA GLU A 228 21.60 -0.09 -4.39
C GLU A 228 21.73 -1.44 -5.11
N LEU A 229 21.43 -1.40 -6.40
CA LEU A 229 21.80 -2.43 -7.37
C LEU A 229 23.34 -2.52 -7.44
N SER A 230 23.97 -3.32 -6.57
CA SER A 230 25.21 -4.06 -6.86
C SER A 230 25.84 -4.63 -5.59
N HIS A 231 26.17 -5.93 -5.64
CA HIS A 231 27.29 -6.59 -4.94
C HIS A 231 27.70 -6.02 -3.56
N PHE A 232 27.32 -6.69 -2.47
CA PHE A 232 28.20 -7.23 -1.40
C PHE A 232 27.35 -7.76 -0.25
N GLY A 233 27.86 -8.77 0.46
CA GLY A 233 27.09 -9.64 1.34
C GLY A 233 26.79 -9.11 2.76
N MET A 234 25.95 -9.91 3.43
CA MET A 234 25.81 -10.13 4.87
C MET A 234 25.20 -9.05 5.80
N ASN A 235 24.07 -9.49 6.40
CA ASN A 235 23.76 -9.50 7.84
C ASN A 235 23.34 -8.22 8.60
N ARG A 236 22.23 -8.42 9.33
CA ARG A 236 21.71 -7.71 10.53
C ARG A 236 21.03 -6.36 10.33
N CYS A 237 19.71 -6.36 10.45
CA CYS A 237 18.99 -5.39 11.28
C CYS A 237 17.67 -5.99 11.79
N LYS A 238 17.75 -6.83 12.83
CA LYS A 238 16.62 -7.16 13.70
C LYS A 238 16.72 -6.28 14.94
N ARG A 239 15.58 -5.77 15.42
CA ARG A 239 15.34 -5.17 16.75
C ARG A 239 15.62 -3.66 16.86
N LEU A 240 14.54 -2.86 16.91
CA LEU A 240 14.47 -1.57 17.61
C LEU A 240 12.99 -1.24 17.89
N LEU A 241 12.37 -1.94 18.86
CA LEU A 241 11.16 -1.49 19.58
C LEU A 241 11.09 -2.26 20.91
N THR A 242 12.01 -1.95 21.82
CA THR A 242 11.84 -2.16 23.26
C THR A 242 12.48 -0.96 23.95
N GLU A 243 11.82 -0.50 25.02
CA GLU A 243 12.26 0.48 26.03
C GLU A 243 11.70 1.91 25.90
N ASP A 244 10.58 2.08 26.62
CA ASP A 244 10.35 3.01 27.74
C ASP A 244 10.39 4.54 27.55
N CYS A 245 9.30 5.16 28.05
CA CYS A 245 8.98 6.57 28.31
C CYS A 245 8.43 7.43 27.16
#